data_AF-A0A4U1JBB7-F1
#
_entry.id   AF-A0A4U1JBB7-F1
#
_cell.length_a   1.000
_cell.length_b   1.000
_cell.length_c   1.000
_cell.angle_alpha   90.00
_cell.angle_beta   90.00
_cell.angle_gamma   90.00
#
_symmetry.space_group_name_H-M   'P 1'
#
loop_
_entity.id
_entity.type
_entity.pdbx_description
1 polymer ?
#
loop_
_entity_poly.entity_id
_entity_poly.type
_entity_poly.pdbx_seq_one_letter_code
_entity_poly.pdbx_strand_id
1 'polypeptide(L)'
;MGDMADPTTSKLLGQLPPGVELRDIGLSFTLPRGKNLSRTWTRALRTELASRVRLRIAQDRLTLRCDPPIVVDALWPAKNMLFGGADVHFSDARVEAWVSSIDGPGEGLLDFTGEAKKQIVEIFAAGLRGTKMAVPGYDPMQDETALATLEAIADNFRSAPSSGKSDVSIADLGDPAVEATLVLRAPFVHEQNGTGLSASAGGAIHVQIKGSGNVATIAAGASNAERVRAANLQSITITSEALSVVQSGSPLVELGCIRIDRGGAVTLSQLRLRGTLEEVAGLESLVRVVAGVVRFAGGEVALDAGLALAVQDPASEATLVPGLVRGKIEEVLAEGVRRLVHEHAEAIPGLDLRDVLEV
;
A
#
# COMPACT_ATOMS: atom_id res chain seq x y z
N MET A 1 -16.51 -12.57 -25.86
CA MET A 1 -16.94 -11.19 -26.20
C MET A 1 -15.81 -10.32 -25.70
N GLY A 2 -14.93 -9.90 -26.60
CA GLY A 2 -13.66 -9.26 -26.27
C GLY A 2 -13.92 -7.85 -25.75
N ASP A 3 -13.57 -7.61 -24.48
CA ASP A 3 -13.44 -6.26 -23.97
C ASP A 3 -12.17 -5.70 -24.61
N MET A 4 -12.35 -4.91 -25.68
CA MET A 4 -11.26 -4.13 -26.24
C MET A 4 -10.77 -3.24 -25.10
N ALA A 5 -9.53 -3.45 -24.65
CA ALA A 5 -8.83 -2.53 -23.77
C ALA A 5 -9.14 -1.10 -24.23
N ASP A 6 -9.84 -0.36 -23.37
CA ASP A 6 -10.31 0.98 -23.66
C ASP A 6 -9.08 1.81 -24.13
N PRO A 7 -9.12 2.45 -25.32
CA PRO A 7 -8.02 3.30 -25.80
C PRO A 7 -7.62 4.41 -24.81
N THR A 8 -8.47 4.66 -23.80
CA THR A 8 -8.23 5.54 -22.67
C THR A 8 -7.21 4.98 -21.66
N THR A 9 -7.17 3.66 -21.41
CA THR A 9 -6.27 3.05 -20.42
C THR A 9 -4.81 3.05 -20.90
N SER A 10 -4.57 2.83 -22.20
CA SER A 10 -3.22 2.96 -22.79
C SER A 10 -2.69 4.40 -22.79
N LYS A 11 -3.57 5.42 -22.79
CA LYS A 11 -3.15 6.82 -22.67
C LYS A 11 -2.70 7.20 -21.26
N LEU A 12 -3.26 6.59 -20.22
CA LEU A 12 -2.98 6.96 -18.82
C LEU A 12 -1.59 6.51 -18.34
N LEU A 13 -1.10 5.34 -18.79
CA LEU A 13 0.27 4.90 -18.47
C LEU A 13 1.35 5.75 -19.16
N GLY A 14 1.03 6.39 -20.29
CA GLY A 14 1.93 7.29 -21.02
C GLY A 14 1.89 8.76 -20.57
N GLN A 15 1.15 9.11 -19.51
CA GLN A 15 0.89 10.49 -19.10
C GLN A 15 1.44 10.86 -17.70
N LEU A 16 2.53 10.20 -17.27
CA LEU A 16 3.24 10.71 -16.09
C LEU A 16 3.80 12.12 -16.38
N PRO A 17 3.66 13.07 -15.45
CA PRO A 17 4.23 14.40 -15.63
C PRO A 17 5.74 14.35 -15.91
N PRO A 18 6.28 15.23 -16.76
CA PRO A 18 7.71 15.32 -17.00
C PRO A 18 8.43 15.65 -15.69
N GLY A 19 9.09 14.66 -15.09
CA GLY A 19 9.72 14.77 -13.77
C GLY A 19 9.25 13.74 -12.74
N VAL A 20 8.26 12.90 -13.06
CA VAL A 20 7.82 11.80 -12.20
C VAL A 20 8.10 10.47 -12.87
N GLU A 21 8.59 9.50 -12.11
CA GLU A 21 8.85 8.13 -12.55
C GLU A 21 8.05 7.15 -11.70
N LEU A 22 7.32 6.23 -12.34
CA LEU A 22 6.69 5.11 -11.66
C LEU A 22 7.76 4.07 -11.32
N ARG A 23 7.90 3.72 -10.04
CA ARG A 23 8.80 2.66 -9.58
C ARG A 23 8.11 1.31 -9.49
N ASP A 24 6.88 1.33 -9.01
CA ASP A 24 6.06 0.15 -8.88
C ASP A 24 4.58 0.50 -8.80
N ILE A 25 3.77 -0.50 -9.10
CA ILE A 25 2.32 -0.50 -8.97
C ILE A 25 1.88 -1.81 -8.35
N GLY A 26 0.83 -1.77 -7.53
CA GLY A 26 0.28 -2.95 -6.89
C GLY A 26 -1.23 -2.91 -6.77
N LEU A 27 -1.79 -4.10 -6.64
CA LEU A 27 -3.18 -4.36 -6.31
C LEU A 27 -3.21 -5.28 -5.10
N SER A 28 -4.19 -5.08 -4.23
CA SER A 28 -4.46 -6.01 -3.15
C SER A 28 -5.95 -6.21 -2.94
N PHE A 29 -6.30 -7.35 -2.36
CA PHE A 29 -7.66 -7.67 -1.91
C PHE A 29 -7.58 -8.63 -0.72
N THR A 30 -8.66 -8.71 0.03
CA THR A 30 -8.79 -9.61 1.19
C THR A 30 -9.50 -10.89 0.78
N LEU A 31 -8.87 -12.02 1.07
CA LEU A 31 -9.53 -13.32 1.12
C LEU A 31 -10.19 -13.50 2.49
N PRO A 32 -11.45 -13.95 2.54
CA PRO A 32 -12.15 -14.13 3.80
C PRO A 32 -11.57 -15.29 4.60
N ARG A 33 -11.82 -15.28 5.91
CA ARG A 33 -11.46 -16.35 6.83
C ARG A 33 -12.26 -17.63 6.56
N GLY A 34 -11.63 -18.78 6.76
CA GLY A 34 -12.27 -20.08 6.86
C GLY A 34 -12.73 -20.67 5.53
N LYS A 35 -12.21 -20.19 4.39
CA LYS A 35 -12.60 -20.70 3.07
C LYS A 35 -11.54 -21.62 2.49
N ASN A 36 -11.96 -22.64 1.75
CA ASN A 36 -11.07 -23.42 0.90
C ASN A 36 -10.91 -22.72 -0.45
N LEU A 37 -9.69 -22.34 -0.78
CA LEU A 37 -9.31 -21.78 -2.09
C LEU A 37 -9.19 -22.88 -3.15
N SER A 38 -8.77 -24.08 -2.72
CA SER A 38 -8.78 -25.29 -3.52
C SER A 38 -8.81 -26.50 -2.61
N ARG A 39 -9.73 -27.42 -2.84
CA ARG A 39 -9.84 -28.68 -2.10
C ARG A 39 -9.78 -29.87 -3.04
N THR A 40 -8.86 -30.77 -2.75
CA THR A 40 -8.69 -32.06 -3.41
C THR A 40 -8.83 -33.18 -2.37
N TRP A 41 -8.62 -34.43 -2.78
CA TRP A 41 -8.65 -35.58 -1.85
C TRP A 41 -7.38 -35.68 -0.98
N THR A 42 -6.25 -35.12 -1.42
CA THR A 42 -4.95 -35.15 -0.70
C THR A 42 -4.60 -33.86 0.01
N ARG A 43 -5.21 -32.73 -0.35
CA ARG A 43 -4.88 -31.41 0.22
C ARG A 43 -6.04 -30.43 0.12
N ALA A 44 -6.05 -29.47 1.04
CA ALA A 44 -6.84 -28.26 0.95
C ALA A 44 -5.95 -27.02 1.13
N LEU A 45 -6.05 -26.07 0.21
CA LEU A 45 -5.53 -24.72 0.38
C LEU A 45 -6.62 -23.90 1.06
N ARG A 46 -6.38 -23.42 2.28
CA ARG A 46 -7.40 -22.76 3.11
C ARG A 46 -6.89 -21.50 3.80
N THR A 47 -7.80 -20.56 4.02
CA THR A 47 -7.54 -19.38 4.84
C THR A 47 -7.94 -19.65 6.29
N GLU A 48 -7.01 -19.71 7.24
CA GLU A 48 -7.37 -19.83 8.66
C GLU A 48 -7.76 -18.49 9.29
N LEU A 49 -7.16 -17.42 8.77
CA LEU A 49 -7.44 -16.02 9.06
C LEU A 49 -7.79 -15.32 7.75
N ALA A 50 -8.42 -14.15 7.83
CA ALA A 50 -8.59 -13.31 6.65
C ALA A 50 -7.19 -12.90 6.16
N SER A 51 -6.90 -13.16 4.89
CA SER A 51 -5.55 -12.98 4.31
C SER A 51 -5.59 -11.92 3.24
N ARG A 52 -4.76 -10.88 3.37
CA ARG A 52 -4.58 -9.89 2.31
C ARG A 52 -3.61 -10.43 1.28
N VAL A 53 -4.11 -10.60 0.06
CA VAL A 53 -3.31 -10.95 -1.11
C VAL A 53 -2.87 -9.66 -1.77
N ARG A 54 -1.57 -9.52 -2.01
CA ARG A 54 -0.96 -8.34 -2.65
C ARG A 54 -0.17 -8.79 -3.88
N LEU A 55 -0.45 -8.19 -5.02
CA LEU A 55 0.32 -8.34 -6.24
C LEU A 55 1.01 -6.99 -6.51
N ARG A 56 2.34 -6.98 -6.65
CA ARG A 56 3.12 -5.78 -6.93
C ARG A 56 4.05 -6.02 -8.09
N ILE A 57 4.06 -5.10 -9.04
CA ILE A 57 4.96 -5.08 -10.20
C ILE A 57 5.93 -3.93 -9.97
N ALA A 58 7.19 -4.25 -9.77
CA ALA A 58 8.30 -3.30 -9.74
C ALA A 58 9.14 -3.45 -11.00
N GLN A 59 10.15 -2.60 -11.17
CA GLN A 59 11.05 -2.66 -12.31
C GLN A 59 11.78 -4.01 -12.46
N ASP A 60 12.16 -4.64 -11.35
CA ASP A 60 13.00 -5.85 -11.34
C ASP A 60 12.22 -7.15 -11.07
N ARG A 61 10.97 -7.05 -10.59
CA ARG A 61 10.19 -8.23 -10.18
C ARG A 61 8.68 -8.04 -10.19
N LEU A 62 7.98 -9.16 -10.29
CA LEU A 62 6.59 -9.34 -9.90
C LEU A 62 6.51 -10.09 -8.58
N THR A 63 5.83 -9.54 -7.59
CA THR A 63 5.70 -10.12 -6.26
C THR A 63 4.24 -10.38 -5.92
N LEU A 64 3.91 -11.64 -5.59
CA LEU A 64 2.68 -12.03 -4.91
C LEU A 64 2.99 -12.27 -3.43
N ARG A 65 2.24 -11.65 -2.53
CA ARG A 65 2.33 -11.89 -1.08
C ARG A 65 0.97 -12.18 -0.48
N CYS A 66 0.93 -13.09 0.48
CA CYS A 66 -0.24 -13.42 1.28
C CYS A 66 0.07 -13.13 2.76
N ASP A 67 -0.72 -12.26 3.38
CA ASP A 67 -0.49 -11.83 4.75
C ASP A 67 -1.80 -11.75 5.56
N PRO A 68 -1.99 -12.60 6.58
CA PRO A 68 -1.14 -13.74 6.96
C PRO A 68 -1.03 -14.82 5.86
N PRO A 69 -0.03 -15.72 5.93
CA PRO A 69 0.12 -16.80 4.95
C PRO A 69 -1.11 -17.72 4.84
N ILE A 70 -1.32 -18.29 3.66
CA ILE A 70 -2.40 -19.25 3.40
C ILE A 70 -1.94 -20.64 3.81
N VAL A 71 -2.81 -21.40 4.49
CA VAL A 71 -2.48 -22.75 4.96
C VAL A 71 -2.71 -23.77 3.84
N VAL A 72 -1.71 -24.62 3.63
CA VAL A 72 -1.84 -25.86 2.86
C VAL A 72 -2.04 -26.98 3.86
N ASP A 73 -3.29 -27.36 4.04
CA ASP A 73 -3.74 -28.47 4.87
C ASP A 73 -3.53 -29.77 4.08
N ALA A 74 -2.49 -30.52 4.46
CA ALA A 74 -2.08 -31.72 3.74
C ALA A 74 -2.62 -32.97 4.44
N LEU A 75 -3.02 -33.98 3.65
CA LEU A 75 -3.51 -35.23 4.23
C LEU A 75 -2.37 -35.96 4.97
N TRP A 76 -2.64 -36.36 6.21
CA TRP A 76 -1.72 -37.17 7.00
C TRP A 76 -1.25 -38.40 6.19
N PRO A 77 0.06 -38.73 6.18
CA PRO A 77 1.12 -38.29 7.09
C PRO A 77 1.91 -37.05 6.63
N ALA A 78 1.48 -36.34 5.58
CA ALA A 78 2.14 -35.12 5.13
C ALA A 78 2.01 -33.99 6.15
N LYS A 79 3.03 -33.12 6.22
CA LYS A 79 2.99 -31.92 7.05
C LYS A 79 2.13 -30.82 6.44
N ASN A 80 1.43 -30.07 7.29
CA ASN A 80 0.82 -28.82 6.89
C ASN A 80 1.90 -27.79 6.55
N MET A 81 1.57 -26.85 5.68
CA MET A 81 2.50 -25.84 5.20
C MET A 81 1.85 -24.45 5.17
N LEU A 82 2.67 -23.42 5.17
CA LEU A 82 2.29 -22.02 5.00
C LEU A 82 2.80 -21.51 3.66
N PHE A 83 1.89 -21.04 2.81
CA PHE A 83 2.20 -20.35 1.56
C PHE A 83 2.15 -18.83 1.79
N GLY A 84 3.32 -18.20 1.76
CA GLY A 84 3.47 -16.75 1.96
C GLY A 84 3.47 -15.93 0.68
N GLY A 85 3.58 -16.56 -0.49
CA GLY A 85 3.61 -15.88 -1.79
C GLY A 85 4.65 -16.43 -2.77
N ALA A 86 4.87 -15.71 -3.86
CA ALA A 86 5.85 -16.02 -4.89
C ALA A 86 6.41 -14.75 -5.53
N ASP A 87 7.64 -14.84 -6.05
CA ASP A 87 8.30 -13.80 -6.83
C ASP A 87 8.61 -14.30 -8.24
N VAL A 88 8.59 -13.39 -9.20
CA VAL A 88 9.20 -13.57 -10.52
C VAL A 88 10.22 -12.47 -10.70
N HIS A 89 11.49 -12.85 -10.79
CA HIS A 89 12.62 -11.95 -11.01
C HIS A 89 12.81 -11.78 -12.51
N PHE A 90 12.71 -10.54 -13.01
CA PHE A 90 12.73 -10.30 -14.44
C PHE A 90 14.13 -10.38 -15.05
N SER A 91 15.19 -10.19 -14.26
CA SER A 91 16.58 -10.24 -14.74
C SER A 91 16.95 -11.60 -15.36
N ASP A 92 16.50 -12.70 -14.76
CA ASP A 92 16.77 -14.07 -15.19
C ASP A 92 15.50 -14.88 -15.48
N ALA A 93 14.32 -14.24 -15.45
CA ALA A 93 13.00 -14.87 -15.55
C ALA A 93 12.77 -15.99 -14.52
N ARG A 94 13.42 -15.90 -13.34
CA ARG A 94 13.31 -16.92 -12.29
C ARG A 94 12.07 -16.72 -11.45
N VAL A 95 11.34 -17.82 -11.23
CA VAL A 95 10.21 -17.86 -10.29
C VAL A 95 10.66 -18.49 -8.97
N GLU A 96 10.31 -17.85 -7.86
CA GLU A 96 10.56 -18.32 -6.50
C GLU A 96 9.25 -18.39 -5.72
N ALA A 97 9.10 -19.37 -4.84
CA ALA A 97 7.91 -19.52 -3.98
C ALA A 97 8.31 -19.65 -2.52
N TRP A 98 7.60 -18.94 -1.63
CA TRP A 98 7.79 -19.04 -0.19
C TRP A 98 6.76 -19.99 0.40
N VAL A 99 7.24 -21.19 0.70
CA VAL A 99 6.51 -22.22 1.43
C VAL A 99 7.35 -22.67 2.61
N SER A 100 6.73 -22.79 3.78
CA SER A 100 7.36 -23.31 5.00
C SER A 100 6.48 -24.38 5.62
N SER A 101 7.07 -25.39 6.27
CA SER A 101 6.34 -26.40 7.01
C SER A 101 5.85 -25.82 8.34
N ILE A 102 4.72 -26.33 8.83
CA ILE A 102 4.28 -26.09 10.20
C ILE A 102 4.82 -27.23 11.06
N ASP A 103 5.46 -26.87 12.18
CA ASP A 103 5.93 -27.83 13.17
C ASP A 103 5.04 -27.78 14.41
N GLY A 104 4.64 -28.95 14.90
CA GLY A 104 3.80 -29.05 16.08
C GLY A 104 3.21 -30.44 16.29
N PRO A 105 2.66 -30.72 17.49
CA PRO A 105 1.94 -31.96 17.73
C PRO A 105 0.71 -32.04 16.80
N GLY A 106 0.64 -33.08 15.97
CA GLY A 106 -0.44 -33.30 15.01
C GLY A 106 -0.15 -32.82 13.59
N GLU A 107 0.98 -32.15 13.35
CA GLU A 107 1.31 -31.50 12.06
C GLU A 107 1.96 -32.43 11.03
N GLY A 108 1.73 -33.74 11.09
CA GLY A 108 2.31 -34.73 10.16
C GLY A 108 3.80 -35.02 10.37
N LEU A 109 4.33 -35.97 9.58
CA LEU A 109 5.72 -36.46 9.70
C LEU A 109 6.54 -36.18 8.43
N LEU A 110 5.91 -36.19 7.25
CA LEU A 110 6.59 -36.09 5.97
C LEU A 110 6.52 -34.66 5.44
N ASP A 111 7.68 -34.04 5.25
CA ASP A 111 7.79 -32.67 4.72
C ASP A 111 7.80 -32.69 3.18
N PHE A 112 6.77 -32.08 2.57
CA PHE A 112 6.63 -31.92 1.11
C PHE A 112 6.77 -30.46 0.66
N THR A 113 7.34 -29.58 1.48
CA THR A 113 7.53 -28.15 1.16
C THR A 113 8.29 -27.95 -0.16
N GLY A 114 9.31 -28.75 -0.44
CA GLY A 114 10.08 -28.69 -1.69
C GLY A 114 9.23 -29.03 -2.92
N GLU A 115 8.33 -30.01 -2.81
CA GLU A 115 7.42 -30.40 -3.89
C GLU A 115 6.32 -29.35 -4.08
N ALA A 116 5.76 -28.84 -2.99
CA ALA A 116 4.79 -27.74 -3.04
C ALA A 116 5.39 -26.48 -3.71
N LYS A 117 6.65 -26.14 -3.39
CA LYS A 117 7.37 -25.04 -4.06
C LYS A 117 7.47 -25.25 -5.56
N LYS A 118 7.86 -26.45 -6.01
CA LYS A 118 7.96 -26.76 -7.45
C LYS A 118 6.62 -26.60 -8.15
N GLN A 119 5.55 -27.14 -7.58
CA GLN A 119 4.21 -27.04 -8.18
C GLN A 119 3.73 -25.59 -8.28
N ILE A 120 3.97 -24.76 -7.27
CA ILE A 120 3.63 -23.34 -7.31
C ILE A 120 4.46 -22.63 -8.39
N VAL A 121 5.77 -22.89 -8.45
CA VAL A 121 6.66 -22.36 -9.49
C VAL A 121 6.16 -22.74 -10.89
N GLU A 122 5.76 -23.99 -11.10
CA GLU A 122 5.23 -24.47 -12.38
C GLU A 122 3.90 -23.79 -12.76
N ILE A 123 3.01 -23.56 -11.78
CA ILE A 123 1.74 -22.83 -12.01
C ILE A 123 2.04 -21.38 -12.44
N PHE A 124 2.95 -20.69 -11.77
CA PHE A 124 3.37 -19.34 -12.14
C PHE A 124 4.03 -19.31 -13.52
N ALA A 125 4.96 -20.23 -13.79
CA ALA A 125 5.62 -20.34 -15.08
C ALA A 125 4.62 -20.63 -16.22
N ALA A 126 3.57 -21.43 -15.95
CA ALA A 126 2.50 -21.68 -16.91
C ALA A 126 1.65 -20.41 -17.17
N GLY A 127 1.33 -19.64 -16.12
CA GLY A 127 0.63 -18.37 -16.26
C GLY A 127 1.39 -17.31 -17.05
N LEU A 128 2.72 -17.28 -16.93
CA LEU A 128 3.57 -16.33 -17.66
C LEU A 128 3.95 -16.79 -19.08
N ARG A 129 3.63 -18.03 -19.44
CA ARG A 129 4.08 -18.63 -20.70
C ARG A 129 3.65 -17.81 -21.91
N GLY A 130 4.61 -17.53 -22.81
CA GLY A 130 4.35 -16.83 -24.07
C GLY A 130 4.18 -15.31 -23.91
N THR A 131 4.44 -14.76 -22.72
CA THR A 131 4.36 -13.32 -22.44
C THR A 131 5.76 -12.71 -22.32
N LYS A 132 5.87 -11.38 -22.46
CA LYS A 132 7.14 -10.68 -22.29
C LYS A 132 7.73 -10.83 -20.88
N MET A 133 6.88 -11.02 -19.85
CA MET A 133 7.32 -11.23 -18.46
C MET A 133 8.11 -12.53 -18.24
N ALA A 134 8.03 -13.49 -19.18
CA ALA A 134 8.84 -14.71 -19.13
C ALA A 134 10.21 -14.55 -19.81
N VAL A 135 10.53 -13.38 -20.36
CA VAL A 135 11.79 -13.11 -21.06
C VAL A 135 12.79 -12.48 -20.06
N PRO A 136 14.01 -13.03 -19.94
CA PRO A 136 15.07 -12.41 -19.12
C PRO A 136 15.37 -10.98 -19.56
N GLY A 137 15.51 -10.07 -18.59
CA GLY A 137 15.73 -8.64 -18.80
C GLY A 137 14.46 -7.83 -19.07
N TYR A 138 13.26 -8.39 -18.86
CA TYR A 138 12.01 -7.65 -18.98
C TYR A 138 11.94 -6.47 -18.01
N ASP A 139 11.52 -5.30 -18.49
CA ASP A 139 11.24 -4.12 -17.67
C ASP A 139 9.78 -3.68 -17.92
N PRO A 140 8.85 -3.90 -16.97
CA PRO A 140 7.45 -3.51 -17.13
C PRO A 140 7.25 -2.00 -17.22
N MET A 141 8.19 -1.20 -16.70
CA MET A 141 8.09 0.26 -16.73
C MET A 141 8.48 0.84 -18.10
N GLN A 142 9.08 0.03 -18.97
CA GLN A 142 9.42 0.37 -20.36
C GLN A 142 8.55 -0.38 -21.38
N ASP A 143 7.62 -1.23 -20.93
CA ASP A 143 6.74 -1.99 -21.82
C ASP A 143 5.53 -1.14 -22.26
N GLU A 144 5.60 -0.59 -23.47
CA GLU A 144 4.49 0.17 -24.10
C GLU A 144 3.19 -0.64 -24.20
N THR A 145 3.27 -1.96 -24.09
CA THR A 145 2.13 -2.89 -24.15
C THR A 145 1.90 -3.63 -22.83
N ALA A 146 2.32 -3.07 -21.69
CA ALA A 146 2.23 -3.73 -20.38
C ALA A 146 0.83 -4.26 -20.04
N LEU A 147 -0.24 -3.53 -20.40
CA LEU A 147 -1.62 -3.97 -20.18
C LEU A 147 -1.96 -5.24 -20.97
N ALA A 148 -1.59 -5.29 -22.25
CA ALA A 148 -1.78 -6.48 -23.07
C ALA A 148 -0.96 -7.67 -22.54
N THR A 149 0.26 -7.42 -22.03
CA THR A 149 1.06 -8.43 -21.33
C THR A 149 0.31 -8.98 -20.10
N LEU A 150 -0.27 -8.11 -19.27
CA LEU A 150 -1.05 -8.51 -18.09
C LEU A 150 -2.36 -9.24 -18.44
N GLU A 151 -3.05 -8.84 -19.50
CA GLU A 151 -4.24 -9.51 -20.00
C GLU A 151 -3.92 -10.94 -20.46
N ALA A 152 -2.83 -11.11 -21.23
CA ALA A 152 -2.37 -12.43 -21.65
C ALA A 152 -2.03 -13.34 -20.46
N ILE A 153 -1.38 -12.79 -19.41
CA ILE A 153 -1.11 -13.53 -18.17
C ILE A 153 -2.42 -13.94 -17.49
N ALA A 154 -3.38 -13.03 -17.39
CA ALA A 154 -4.68 -13.34 -16.79
C ALA A 154 -5.41 -14.43 -17.57
N ASP A 155 -5.38 -14.40 -18.90
CA ASP A 155 -5.98 -15.43 -19.76
C ASP A 155 -5.30 -16.80 -19.62
N ASN A 156 -3.97 -16.82 -19.50
CA ASN A 156 -3.23 -18.05 -19.21
C ASN A 156 -3.65 -18.67 -17.87
N PHE A 157 -3.83 -17.85 -16.81
CA PHE A 157 -4.33 -18.35 -15.53
C PHE A 157 -5.79 -18.80 -15.57
N ARG A 158 -6.66 -18.12 -16.35
CA ARG A 158 -8.06 -18.54 -16.53
C ARG A 158 -8.20 -19.86 -17.29
N SER A 159 -7.31 -20.08 -18.26
CA SER A 159 -7.29 -21.30 -19.09
C SER A 159 -6.54 -22.46 -18.43
N ALA A 160 -5.77 -22.19 -17.38
CA ALA A 160 -5.10 -23.22 -16.61
C ALA A 160 -6.13 -24.21 -16.02
N PRO A 161 -5.87 -25.53 -16.07
CA PRO A 161 -6.76 -26.51 -15.47
C PRO A 161 -6.96 -26.25 -13.98
N SER A 162 -8.21 -26.11 -13.53
CA SER A 162 -8.49 -26.03 -12.10
C SER A 162 -8.47 -27.43 -11.50
N SER A 163 -7.53 -27.67 -10.59
CA SER A 163 -7.55 -28.86 -9.75
C SER A 163 -8.22 -28.54 -8.41
N GLY A 164 -9.33 -29.23 -8.11
CA GLY A 164 -10.04 -29.11 -6.84
C GLY A 164 -11.23 -28.17 -6.85
N LYS A 165 -12.03 -28.23 -5.78
CA LYS A 165 -13.21 -27.37 -5.57
C LYS A 165 -12.82 -26.14 -4.74
N SER A 166 -13.26 -24.96 -5.15
CA SER A 166 -13.12 -23.71 -4.40
C SER A 166 -14.45 -23.33 -3.74
N ASP A 167 -14.39 -22.91 -2.48
CA ASP A 167 -15.52 -22.30 -1.75
C ASP A 167 -15.49 -20.75 -1.86
N VAL A 168 -14.51 -20.22 -2.60
CA VAL A 168 -14.31 -18.79 -2.87
C VAL A 168 -14.72 -18.48 -4.29
N SER A 169 -15.57 -17.47 -4.41
CA SER A 169 -15.95 -16.80 -5.66
C SER A 169 -15.35 -15.40 -5.73
N ILE A 170 -15.45 -14.75 -6.88
CA ILE A 170 -15.03 -13.35 -7.04
C ILE A 170 -15.80 -12.37 -6.12
N ALA A 171 -17.00 -12.74 -5.67
CA ALA A 171 -17.81 -11.94 -4.74
C ALA A 171 -17.29 -12.00 -3.30
N ASP A 172 -16.51 -13.01 -2.96
CA ASP A 172 -15.86 -13.16 -1.65
C ASP A 172 -14.61 -12.27 -1.52
N LEU A 173 -14.08 -11.73 -2.62
CA LEU A 173 -12.88 -10.90 -2.62
C LEU A 173 -13.24 -9.46 -2.25
N GLY A 174 -12.84 -9.03 -1.05
CA GLY A 174 -13.20 -7.72 -0.48
C GLY A 174 -12.03 -6.76 -0.32
N ASP A 175 -12.33 -5.55 0.14
CA ASP A 175 -11.37 -4.51 0.52
C ASP A 175 -10.25 -4.28 -0.52
N PRO A 176 -10.59 -4.03 -1.79
CA PRO A 176 -9.59 -3.82 -2.82
C PRO A 176 -8.79 -2.56 -2.51
N ALA A 177 -7.49 -2.63 -2.77
CA ALA A 177 -6.64 -1.45 -2.73
C ALA A 177 -5.68 -1.44 -3.91
N VAL A 178 -5.48 -0.26 -4.47
CA VAL A 178 -4.44 0.01 -5.48
C VAL A 178 -3.32 0.78 -4.80
N GLU A 179 -2.09 0.42 -5.08
CA GLU A 179 -0.92 1.13 -4.57
C GLU A 179 0.04 1.47 -5.71
N ALA A 180 0.76 2.57 -5.59
CA ALA A 180 1.79 2.98 -6.53
C ALA A 180 2.89 3.72 -5.81
N THR A 181 4.14 3.53 -6.24
CA THR A 181 5.27 4.30 -5.75
C THR A 181 5.84 5.14 -6.88
N LEU A 182 5.83 6.45 -6.66
CA LEU A 182 6.33 7.46 -7.59
C LEU A 182 7.64 8.02 -7.06
N VAL A 183 8.60 8.28 -7.94
CA VAL A 183 9.85 8.96 -7.60
C VAL A 183 9.97 10.24 -8.41
N LEU A 184 10.32 11.33 -7.72
CA LEU A 184 10.55 12.62 -8.35
C LEU A 184 11.96 12.67 -8.95
N ARG A 185 12.08 12.97 -10.25
CA ARG A 185 13.37 13.15 -10.93
C ARG A 185 13.97 14.53 -10.69
N ALA A 186 13.13 15.52 -10.43
CA ALA A 186 13.50 16.90 -10.17
C ALA A 186 12.88 17.34 -8.84
N PRO A 187 13.47 18.34 -8.15
CA PRO A 187 12.84 18.89 -6.97
C PRO A 187 11.53 19.57 -7.35
N PHE A 188 10.52 19.40 -6.51
CA PHE A 188 9.25 20.10 -6.61
C PHE A 188 9.19 21.16 -5.51
N VAL A 189 8.85 22.39 -5.87
CA VAL A 189 8.60 23.46 -4.91
C VAL A 189 7.40 24.25 -5.39
N HIS A 190 6.39 24.36 -4.53
CA HIS A 190 5.21 25.18 -4.76
C HIS A 190 4.98 26.06 -3.54
N GLU A 191 5.36 27.33 -3.64
CA GLU A 191 5.18 28.34 -2.60
C GLU A 191 4.18 29.42 -3.04
N GLN A 192 3.28 29.80 -2.13
CA GLN A 192 2.41 30.96 -2.27
C GLN A 192 2.59 31.86 -1.03
N ASN A 193 2.88 33.15 -1.26
CA ASN A 193 3.14 34.11 -0.18
C ASN A 193 4.25 33.65 0.79
N GLY A 194 5.26 32.95 0.26
CA GLY A 194 6.39 32.45 1.04
C GLY A 194 6.05 31.28 1.97
N THR A 195 4.94 30.56 1.78
CA THR A 195 4.66 29.27 2.44
C THR A 195 4.20 28.27 1.40
N GLY A 196 4.58 27.01 1.53
CA GLY A 196 4.31 26.05 0.48
C GLY A 196 4.66 24.61 0.79
N LEU A 197 4.64 23.79 -0.26
CA LEU A 197 5.07 22.40 -0.24
C LEU A 197 6.34 22.26 -1.08
N SER A 198 7.27 21.46 -0.59
CA SER A 198 8.45 21.05 -1.33
C SER A 198 8.65 19.55 -1.25
N ALA A 199 9.29 19.01 -2.27
CA ALA A 199 9.75 17.63 -2.32
C ALA A 199 11.12 17.57 -2.99
N SER A 200 12.04 16.83 -2.38
CA SER A 200 13.39 16.67 -2.90
C SER A 200 13.44 15.80 -4.16
N ALA A 201 14.41 16.06 -5.03
CA ALA A 201 14.73 15.16 -6.13
C ALA A 201 15.16 13.79 -5.58
N GLY A 202 14.76 12.71 -6.25
CA GLY A 202 14.91 11.34 -5.77
C GLY A 202 13.90 10.94 -4.69
N GLY A 203 13.08 11.88 -4.19
CA GLY A 203 12.06 11.63 -3.19
C GLY A 203 11.01 10.63 -3.69
N ALA A 204 10.72 9.62 -2.86
CA ALA A 204 9.69 8.62 -3.13
C ALA A 204 8.37 9.03 -2.46
N ILE A 205 7.27 8.91 -3.21
CA ILE A 205 5.91 9.13 -2.76
C ILE A 205 5.14 7.84 -3.02
N HIS A 206 4.73 7.18 -1.95
CA HIS A 206 3.86 6.02 -2.01
C HIS A 206 2.41 6.46 -1.86
N VAL A 207 1.56 6.06 -2.80
CA VAL A 207 0.12 6.34 -2.79
C VAL A 207 -0.62 5.02 -2.68
N GLN A 208 -1.54 4.91 -1.72
CA GLN A 208 -2.45 3.79 -1.57
C GLN A 208 -3.89 4.30 -1.61
N ILE A 209 -4.68 3.74 -2.51
CA ILE A 209 -6.10 3.98 -2.67
C ILE A 209 -6.83 2.76 -2.12
N LYS A 210 -7.58 2.92 -1.02
CA LYS A 210 -8.30 1.83 -0.36
C LYS A 210 -9.81 1.96 -0.62
N GLY A 211 -10.42 0.88 -1.11
CA GLY A 211 -11.86 0.70 -1.19
C GLY A 211 -12.37 -0.29 -0.16
N SER A 212 -13.70 -0.35 0.01
CA SER A 212 -14.39 -1.37 0.82
C SER A 212 -15.35 -2.23 0.00
N GLY A 213 -15.38 -2.04 -1.32
CA GLY A 213 -16.20 -2.83 -2.23
C GLY A 213 -15.76 -4.29 -2.31
N ASN A 214 -16.47 -5.08 -3.10
CA ASN A 214 -16.02 -6.41 -3.49
C ASN A 214 -15.65 -6.43 -4.98
N VAL A 215 -14.72 -7.32 -5.35
CA VAL A 215 -14.18 -7.40 -6.71
C VAL A 215 -15.25 -7.78 -7.74
N ALA A 216 -16.27 -8.57 -7.37
CA ALA A 216 -17.34 -8.95 -8.29
C ALA A 216 -18.15 -7.75 -8.77
N THR A 217 -18.60 -6.89 -7.85
CA THR A 217 -19.38 -5.70 -8.19
C THR A 217 -18.55 -4.72 -9.01
N ILE A 218 -17.26 -4.59 -8.69
CA ILE A 218 -16.33 -3.76 -9.47
C ILE A 218 -16.18 -4.33 -10.88
N ALA A 219 -15.93 -5.64 -11.02
CA ALA A 219 -15.77 -6.27 -12.33
C ALA A 219 -17.05 -6.25 -13.17
N ALA A 220 -18.23 -6.24 -12.54
CA ALA A 220 -19.52 -6.17 -13.21
C ALA A 220 -19.89 -4.76 -13.71
N GLY A 221 -19.18 -3.71 -13.28
CA GLY A 221 -19.45 -2.33 -13.70
C GLY A 221 -19.24 -2.13 -15.21
N ALA A 222 -20.25 -1.57 -15.87
CA ALA A 222 -20.26 -1.35 -17.32
C ALA A 222 -19.50 -0.07 -17.73
N SER A 223 -19.20 0.81 -16.78
CA SER A 223 -18.43 2.05 -16.99
C SER A 223 -17.41 2.28 -15.87
N ASN A 224 -16.37 3.08 -16.12
CA ASN A 224 -15.38 3.43 -15.09
C ASN A 224 -16.05 4.07 -13.85
N ALA A 225 -17.06 4.92 -14.03
CA ALA A 225 -17.82 5.52 -12.93
C ALA A 225 -18.52 4.47 -12.05
N GLU A 226 -19.17 3.47 -12.67
CA GLU A 226 -19.79 2.37 -11.92
C GLU A 226 -18.75 1.54 -11.18
N ARG A 227 -17.61 1.23 -11.83
CA ARG A 227 -16.51 0.47 -11.22
C ARG A 227 -15.93 1.18 -10.00
N VAL A 228 -15.73 2.49 -10.07
CA VAL A 228 -15.20 3.30 -8.96
C VAL A 228 -16.22 3.44 -7.83
N ARG A 229 -17.51 3.66 -8.14
CA ARG A 229 -18.57 3.65 -7.12
C ARG A 229 -18.67 2.29 -6.43
N ALA A 230 -18.58 1.19 -7.20
CA ALA A 230 -18.56 -0.17 -6.67
C ALA A 230 -17.33 -0.46 -5.80
N ALA A 231 -16.18 0.16 -6.10
CA ALA A 231 -14.99 0.05 -5.26
C ALA A 231 -15.19 0.70 -3.88
N ASN A 232 -16.15 1.62 -3.78
CA ASN A 232 -16.53 2.32 -2.55
C ASN A 232 -15.30 2.86 -1.81
N LEU A 233 -14.63 3.83 -2.45
CA LEU A 233 -13.42 4.47 -1.97
C LEU A 233 -13.59 4.92 -0.50
N GLN A 234 -12.69 4.46 0.35
CA GLN A 234 -12.65 4.83 1.77
C GLN A 234 -11.64 5.93 2.02
N SER A 235 -10.44 5.77 1.47
CA SER A 235 -9.34 6.70 1.73
C SER A 235 -8.23 6.61 0.70
N ILE A 236 -7.53 7.72 0.51
CA ILE A 236 -6.25 7.82 -0.17
C ILE A 236 -5.19 8.08 0.91
N THR A 237 -4.16 7.25 0.97
CA THR A 237 -3.02 7.43 1.88
C THR A 237 -1.79 7.76 1.06
N ILE A 238 -1.10 8.83 1.41
CA ILE A 238 0.14 9.28 0.81
C ILE A 238 1.23 9.18 1.88
N THR A 239 2.25 8.37 1.63
CA THR A 239 3.40 8.18 2.51
C THR A 239 4.66 8.65 1.80
N SER A 240 5.41 9.55 2.43
CA SER A 240 6.67 10.06 1.88
C SER A 240 7.53 10.64 2.98
N GLU A 241 8.85 10.42 2.92
CA GLU A 241 9.80 11.16 3.77
C GLU A 241 10.35 12.40 3.06
N ALA A 242 10.01 12.60 1.79
CA ALA A 242 10.52 13.68 0.98
C ALA A 242 9.64 14.94 1.01
N LEU A 243 8.39 14.83 1.47
CA LEU A 243 7.43 15.93 1.49
C LEU A 243 7.65 16.84 2.70
N SER A 244 7.85 18.12 2.46
CA SER A 244 8.00 19.14 3.51
C SER A 244 7.10 20.35 3.26
N VAL A 245 6.51 20.87 4.33
CA VAL A 245 5.97 22.24 4.37
C VAL A 245 7.15 23.19 4.53
N VAL A 246 7.24 24.19 3.66
CA VAL A 246 8.32 25.19 3.65
C VAL A 246 7.77 26.58 3.91
N GLN A 247 8.60 27.44 4.50
CA GLN A 247 8.36 28.88 4.59
C GLN A 247 9.62 29.64 4.14
N SER A 248 9.47 30.46 3.09
CA SER A 248 10.56 31.21 2.46
C SER A 248 11.75 30.30 2.12
N GLY A 249 11.47 29.15 1.50
CA GLY A 249 12.46 28.13 1.15
C GLY A 249 12.99 27.27 2.30
N SER A 250 12.65 27.56 3.57
CA SER A 250 13.13 26.80 4.73
C SER A 250 12.11 25.74 5.17
N PRO A 251 12.51 24.48 5.40
CA PRO A 251 11.59 23.43 5.84
C PRO A 251 11.13 23.69 7.28
N LEU A 252 9.80 23.68 7.47
CA LEU A 252 9.15 23.81 8.77
C LEU A 252 8.66 22.47 9.32
N VAL A 253 8.16 21.61 8.44
CA VAL A 253 7.53 20.35 8.83
C VAL A 253 7.76 19.30 7.74
N GLU A 254 8.23 18.12 8.10
CA GLU A 254 8.21 16.93 7.24
C GLU A 254 6.89 16.17 7.42
N LEU A 255 6.26 15.84 6.30
CA LEU A 255 4.98 15.14 6.23
C LEU A 255 5.21 13.68 5.88
N GLY A 256 5.21 12.80 6.89
CA GLY A 256 5.47 11.38 6.71
C GLY A 256 4.28 10.61 6.12
N CYS A 257 3.07 10.87 6.62
CA CYS A 257 1.88 10.14 6.21
C CYS A 257 0.63 11.02 6.28
N ILE A 258 0.02 11.23 5.10
CA ILE A 258 -1.20 12.00 4.87
C ILE A 258 -2.30 11.02 4.49
N ARG A 259 -3.40 11.01 5.25
CA ARG A 259 -4.61 10.27 4.92
C ARG A 259 -5.69 11.25 4.50
N ILE A 260 -6.30 11.00 3.35
CA ILE A 260 -7.46 11.72 2.82
C ILE A 260 -8.63 10.74 2.86
N ASP A 261 -9.63 11.02 3.68
CA ASP A 261 -10.86 10.23 3.75
C ASP A 261 -11.88 10.71 2.71
N ARG A 262 -12.85 9.85 2.41
CA ARG A 262 -14.07 10.27 1.70
C ARG A 262 -14.71 11.45 2.45
N GLY A 263 -15.20 12.45 1.71
CA GLY A 263 -15.60 13.77 2.22
C GLY A 263 -14.47 14.80 2.25
N GLY A 264 -13.25 14.42 1.86
CA GLY A 264 -12.09 15.33 1.75
C GLY A 264 -11.47 15.71 3.09
N ALA A 265 -11.81 15.00 4.17
CA ALA A 265 -11.15 15.18 5.46
C ALA A 265 -9.69 14.68 5.37
N VAL A 266 -8.77 15.41 6.00
CA VAL A 266 -7.34 15.10 5.98
C VAL A 266 -6.85 14.83 7.40
N THR A 267 -6.02 13.80 7.56
CA THR A 267 -5.37 13.45 8.82
C THR A 267 -3.89 13.18 8.60
N LEU A 268 -3.05 13.70 9.49
CA LEU A 268 -1.61 13.50 9.50
C LEU A 268 -1.23 12.56 10.66
N SER A 269 -0.73 11.39 10.31
CA SER A 269 -0.34 10.37 11.31
C SER A 269 1.16 10.37 11.63
N GLN A 270 1.99 10.83 10.69
CA GLN A 270 3.44 10.97 10.88
C GLN A 270 3.85 12.36 10.45
N LEU A 271 4.38 13.13 11.41
CA LEU A 271 4.77 14.53 11.23
C LEU A 271 6.02 14.79 12.06
N ARG A 272 7.02 15.44 11.48
CA ARG A 272 8.23 15.87 12.18
C ARG A 272 8.43 17.37 12.01
N LEU A 273 8.49 18.09 13.14
CA LEU A 273 8.80 19.51 13.14
C LEU A 273 10.28 19.72 12.78
N ARG A 274 10.57 20.84 12.11
CA ARG A 274 11.91 21.27 11.72
C ARG A 274 12.10 22.75 12.01
N GLY A 275 13.35 23.17 12.13
CA GLY A 275 13.73 24.59 12.26
C GLY A 275 13.07 25.26 13.46
N THR A 276 12.48 26.43 13.24
CA THR A 276 11.89 27.26 14.31
C THR A 276 10.75 26.56 15.07
N LEU A 277 9.98 25.68 14.41
CA LEU A 277 8.92 24.92 15.09
C LEU A 277 9.49 23.81 15.98
N GLU A 278 10.62 23.21 15.60
CA GLU A 278 11.34 22.24 16.42
C GLU A 278 11.90 22.92 17.67
N GLU A 279 12.46 24.13 17.54
CA GLU A 279 12.93 24.94 18.67
C GLU A 279 11.80 25.30 19.64
N VAL A 280 10.65 25.73 19.12
CA VAL A 280 9.48 26.09 19.93
C VAL A 280 8.87 24.87 20.63
N ALA A 281 8.83 23.71 19.96
CA ALA A 281 8.43 22.46 20.60
C ALA A 281 9.46 22.03 21.67
N GLY A 282 10.75 22.24 21.43
CA GLY A 282 11.81 22.03 22.41
C GLY A 282 11.63 22.89 23.67
N LEU A 283 11.20 24.14 23.52
CA LEU A 283 10.84 25.01 24.65
C LEU A 283 9.61 24.48 25.42
N GLU A 284 8.58 23.99 24.73
CA GLU A 284 7.42 23.37 25.38
C GLU A 284 7.85 22.14 26.20
N SER A 285 8.64 21.25 25.60
CA SER A 285 9.21 20.09 26.29
C SER A 285 10.04 20.51 27.50
N LEU A 286 10.87 21.55 27.39
CA LEU A 286 11.64 22.06 28.52
C LEU A 286 10.74 22.56 29.65
N VAL A 287 9.68 23.32 29.34
CA VAL A 287 8.71 23.77 30.35
C VAL A 287 8.02 22.59 31.03
N ARG A 288 7.67 21.54 30.29
CA ARG A 288 7.06 20.32 30.84
C ARG A 288 8.02 19.52 31.71
N VAL A 289 9.28 19.38 31.30
CA VAL A 289 10.34 18.77 32.13
C VAL A 289 10.52 19.55 33.42
N VAL A 290 10.60 20.89 33.36
CA VAL A 290 10.69 21.74 34.56
C VAL A 290 9.48 21.56 35.47
N ALA A 291 8.26 21.52 34.93
CA ALA A 291 7.05 21.23 35.69
C ALA A 291 7.07 19.82 36.31
N GLY A 292 7.60 18.83 35.59
CA GLY A 292 7.82 17.47 36.08
C GLY A 292 8.81 17.45 37.25
N VAL A 293 9.94 18.14 37.14
CA VAL A 293 10.93 18.27 38.22
C VAL A 293 10.33 18.94 39.46
N VAL A 294 9.53 19.99 39.30
CA VAL A 294 8.83 20.65 40.43
C VAL A 294 7.87 19.70 41.12
N ARG A 295 7.18 18.80 40.38
CA ARG A 295 6.34 17.76 40.98
C ARG A 295 7.15 16.75 41.81
N PHE A 296 8.37 16.40 41.40
CA PHE A 296 9.24 15.48 42.14
C PHE A 296 9.97 16.15 43.31
N ALA A 297 10.26 17.45 43.22
CA ALA A 297 10.87 18.23 44.29
C ALA A 297 9.98 18.32 45.55
N GLY A 298 8.65 18.16 45.40
CA GLY A 298 7.71 18.06 46.52
C GLY A 298 7.77 16.74 47.31
N GLY A 299 8.60 15.76 46.90
CA GLY A 299 8.63 14.40 47.46
C GLY A 299 9.99 13.92 47.97
N GLU A 300 10.89 14.80 48.41
CA GLU A 300 12.24 14.47 48.92
C GLU A 300 13.20 13.80 47.90
N VAL A 301 12.87 13.83 46.61
CA VAL A 301 13.76 13.32 45.55
C VAL A 301 14.84 14.36 45.26
N ALA A 302 16.11 13.93 45.28
CA ALA A 302 17.24 14.78 44.88
C ALA A 302 17.03 15.33 43.46
N LEU A 303 17.36 16.61 43.25
CA LEU A 303 17.07 17.34 42.01
C LEU A 303 17.55 16.60 40.74
N ASP A 304 18.75 16.02 40.78
CA ASP A 304 19.34 15.29 39.65
C ASP A 304 18.57 14.01 39.30
N ALA A 305 18.08 13.29 40.32
CA ALA A 305 17.25 12.11 40.14
C ALA A 305 15.83 12.49 39.65
N GLY A 306 15.27 13.60 40.14
CA GLY A 306 14.00 14.15 39.67
C GLY A 306 14.06 14.62 38.22
N LEU A 307 15.18 15.21 37.79
CA LEU A 307 15.43 15.59 36.40
C LEU A 307 15.53 14.36 35.48
N ALA A 308 16.27 13.34 35.89
CA ALA A 308 16.38 12.10 35.13
C ALA A 308 15.01 11.40 34.93
N LEU A 309 14.17 11.39 35.96
CA LEU A 309 12.82 10.84 35.90
C LEU A 309 11.88 11.69 35.02
N ALA A 310 11.95 13.02 35.14
CA ALA A 310 11.13 13.91 34.32
C ALA A 310 11.49 13.85 32.83
N VAL A 311 12.77 13.69 32.48
CA VAL A 311 13.20 13.55 31.07
C VAL A 311 12.72 12.24 30.46
N GLN A 312 12.56 11.18 31.25
CA GLN A 312 12.07 9.87 30.78
C GLN A 312 10.54 9.75 30.78
N ASP A 313 9.82 10.73 31.32
CA ASP A 313 8.36 10.72 31.37
C ASP A 313 7.76 11.11 30.01
N PRO A 314 6.90 10.27 29.39
CA PRO A 314 6.18 10.61 28.17
C PRO A 314 5.35 11.91 28.29
N ALA A 315 4.93 12.30 29.50
CA ALA A 315 4.22 13.57 29.73
C ALA A 315 5.08 14.83 29.47
N SER A 316 6.40 14.65 29.38
CA SER A 316 7.40 15.70 29.10
C SER A 316 7.60 15.97 27.61
N GLU A 317 7.03 15.14 26.73
CA GLU A 317 7.00 15.40 25.30
C GLU A 317 6.09 16.60 24.97
N ALA A 318 6.48 17.41 24.00
CA ALA A 318 5.68 18.53 23.52
C ALA A 318 4.41 18.00 22.85
N THR A 319 3.24 18.52 23.22
CA THR A 319 1.96 18.11 22.64
C THR A 319 1.15 19.27 22.08
N LEU A 320 1.33 20.49 22.58
CA LEU A 320 0.58 21.67 22.15
C LEU A 320 1.08 22.19 20.81
N VAL A 321 2.39 22.43 20.68
CA VAL A 321 2.99 22.96 19.45
C VAL A 321 2.81 21.98 18.29
N PRO A 322 3.13 20.67 18.42
CA PRO A 322 2.86 19.70 17.37
C PRO A 322 1.36 19.55 17.05
N GLY A 323 0.49 19.61 18.07
CA GLY A 323 -0.96 19.47 17.90
C GLY A 323 -1.58 20.65 17.14
N LEU A 324 -1.21 21.88 17.48
CA LEU A 324 -1.68 23.09 16.79
C LEU A 324 -1.17 23.16 15.34
N VAL A 325 0.12 22.87 15.13
CA VAL A 325 0.72 22.82 13.79
C VAL A 325 0.02 21.76 12.94
N ARG A 326 -0.19 20.56 13.49
CA ARG A 326 -0.91 19.48 12.83
C ARG A 326 -2.31 19.91 12.42
N GLY A 327 -3.13 20.39 13.36
CA GLY A 327 -4.51 20.78 13.09
C GLY A 327 -4.60 21.88 12.03
N LYS A 328 -3.67 22.84 12.03
CA LYS A 328 -3.64 23.89 11.01
C LYS A 328 -3.26 23.37 9.63
N ILE A 329 -2.26 22.48 9.55
CA ILE A 329 -1.86 21.86 8.28
C ILE A 329 -3.00 20.97 7.76
N GLU A 330 -3.63 20.17 8.61
CA GLU A 330 -4.79 19.34 8.23
C GLU A 330 -5.94 20.17 7.66
N GLU A 331 -6.28 21.30 8.29
CA GLU A 331 -7.33 22.21 7.80
C GLU A 331 -6.99 22.78 6.41
N VAL A 332 -5.75 23.28 6.24
CA VAL A 332 -5.29 23.86 4.97
C VAL A 332 -5.19 22.80 3.88
N LEU A 333 -4.69 21.61 4.20
CA LEU A 333 -4.62 20.50 3.25
C LEU A 333 -6.02 20.00 2.88
N ALA A 334 -6.96 19.93 3.81
CA ALA A 334 -8.33 19.56 3.51
C ALA A 334 -8.96 20.54 2.51
N GLU A 335 -8.85 21.85 2.77
CA GLU A 335 -9.34 22.87 1.84
C GLU A 335 -8.65 22.78 0.46
N GLY A 336 -7.33 22.60 0.45
CA GLY A 336 -6.55 22.40 -0.77
C GLY A 336 -6.98 21.17 -1.56
N VAL A 337 -7.21 20.04 -0.89
CA VAL A 337 -7.73 18.81 -1.51
C VAL A 337 -9.10 19.06 -2.11
N ARG A 338 -10.03 19.71 -1.37
CA ARG A 338 -11.36 20.00 -1.93
C ARG A 338 -11.29 20.86 -3.17
N ARG A 339 -10.45 21.90 -3.14
CA ARG A 339 -10.23 22.77 -4.30
C ARG A 339 -9.65 22.00 -5.48
N LEU A 340 -8.62 21.20 -5.27
CA LEU A 340 -8.01 20.39 -6.34
C LEU A 340 -9.02 19.41 -6.95
N VAL A 341 -9.85 18.77 -6.12
CA VAL A 341 -10.91 17.87 -6.59
C VAL A 341 -11.94 18.63 -7.44
N HIS A 342 -12.29 19.85 -7.07
CA HIS A 342 -13.21 20.69 -7.84
C HIS A 342 -12.59 21.18 -9.15
N GLU A 343 -11.34 21.66 -9.11
CA GLU A 343 -10.60 22.17 -10.28
C GLU A 343 -10.32 21.06 -11.30
N HIS A 344 -10.07 19.85 -10.83
CA HIS A 344 -9.71 18.68 -11.64
C HIS A 344 -10.80 17.60 -11.64
N ALA A 345 -12.07 17.99 -11.44
CA ALA A 345 -13.19 17.06 -11.32
C ALA A 345 -13.26 16.03 -12.45
N GLU A 346 -12.99 16.47 -13.68
CA GLU A 346 -13.06 15.64 -14.90
C GLU A 346 -11.67 15.21 -15.41
N ALA A 347 -10.62 15.29 -14.59
CA ALA A 347 -9.25 14.97 -15.02
C ALA A 347 -9.06 13.51 -15.43
N ILE A 348 -9.91 12.60 -14.93
CA ILE A 348 -9.94 11.20 -15.36
C ILE A 348 -11.15 11.01 -16.28
N PRO A 349 -10.95 10.65 -17.56
CA PRO A 349 -12.05 10.49 -18.50
C PRO A 349 -13.11 9.51 -18.00
N GLY A 350 -14.37 9.94 -18.03
CA GLY A 350 -15.51 9.14 -17.59
C GLY A 350 -15.68 9.04 -16.07
N LEU A 351 -14.94 9.83 -15.28
CA LEU A 351 -15.08 9.96 -13.84
C LEU A 351 -15.24 11.42 -13.43
N ASP A 352 -16.09 11.67 -12.43
CA ASP A 352 -16.14 12.93 -11.70
C ASP A 352 -15.54 12.71 -10.30
N LEU A 353 -14.40 13.33 -10.02
CA LEU A 353 -13.72 13.17 -8.73
C LEU A 353 -14.55 13.68 -7.55
N ARG A 354 -15.48 14.62 -7.75
CA ARG A 354 -16.38 15.12 -6.70
C ARG A 354 -17.34 14.03 -6.26
N ASP A 355 -17.93 13.31 -7.22
CA ASP A 355 -18.80 12.16 -6.94
C ASP A 355 -18.03 11.04 -6.24
N VAL A 356 -16.80 10.78 -6.68
CA VAL A 356 -15.97 9.67 -6.15
C VAL A 356 -15.54 9.94 -4.72
N LEU A 357 -15.07 11.16 -4.44
CA LEU A 357 -14.57 11.55 -3.13
C LEU A 357 -15.66 12.09 -2.21
N GLU A 358 -16.87 12.35 -2.71
CA GLU A 358 -17.99 13.03 -2.01
C GLU A 358 -17.59 14.39 -1.44
N VAL A 359 -17.00 15.23 -2.28
CA VAL A 359 -16.41 16.53 -1.89
C VAL A 359 -17.12 17.71 -2.53
#